data_AF-A0A7S2CS10-F1
#
_entry.id   AF-A0A7S2CS10-F1
#
_cell.length_a   1.000
_cell.length_b   1.000
_cell.length_c   1.000
_cell.angle_alpha   90.00
_cell.angle_beta   90.00
_cell.angle_gamma   90.00
#
_symmetry.space_group_name_H-M   'P 1'
#
loop_
_entity.id
_entity.type
_entity.pdbx_description
1 polymer ?
#
loop_
_entity_poly.entity_id
_entity_poly.type
_entity_poly.pdbx_seq_one_letter_code
_entity_poly.pdbx_strand_id
1 'polypeptide(L)'
;GVSWGEACEPLLGISTWLGLLFVVYISFCMFCVLNIITGIFVDEASTMAAEDEDNMLFHEMQKRKRFVREVRQFFGEADTDGSGQLSYEEFAERAQNVRMQILLEDLGIDIIGCGPRNVFDLFDADDSGTIAIGEFTSA
;
A
#
# COMPACT_ATOMS: atom_id res chain seq x y z
N GLY A 1 17.84 26.41 -34.26
CA GLY A 1 17.88 25.36 -35.29
C GLY A 1 17.19 25.87 -36.54
N VAL A 2 17.63 25.46 -37.72
CA VAL A 2 16.97 25.77 -39.00
C VAL A 2 15.66 24.98 -39.09
N SER A 3 14.62 25.55 -39.67
CA SER A 3 13.35 24.85 -39.84
C SER A 3 13.49 23.71 -40.87
N TRP A 4 12.78 22.59 -40.67
CA TRP A 4 12.79 21.48 -41.64
C TRP A 4 12.29 21.91 -43.02
N GLY A 5 11.45 22.94 -43.08
CA GLY A 5 10.99 23.56 -44.32
C GLY A 5 12.12 24.28 -45.07
N GLU A 6 12.90 25.11 -44.38
CA GLU A 6 14.07 25.80 -44.95
C GLU A 6 15.16 24.81 -45.42
N ALA A 7 15.31 23.67 -44.73
CA ALA A 7 16.22 22.61 -45.16
C ALA A 7 15.71 21.83 -46.39
N CYS A 8 14.39 21.78 -46.59
CA CYS A 8 13.75 21.06 -47.70
C CYS A 8 13.69 21.87 -49.00
N GLU A 9 13.62 23.20 -48.91
CA GLU A 9 13.54 24.12 -50.04
C GLU A 9 14.63 23.93 -51.11
N PRO A 10 15.94 23.85 -50.79
CA PRO A 10 16.97 23.57 -51.80
C PRO A 10 16.90 22.16 -52.39
N LEU A 11 16.39 21.17 -51.64
CA LEU A 11 16.22 19.79 -52.13
C LEU A 11 15.12 19.70 -53.20
N LEU A 12 14.01 20.42 -53.00
CA LEU A 12 12.92 20.51 -53.98
C LEU A 12 13.35 21.23 -55.26
N GLY A 13 14.27 22.20 -55.15
CA GLY A 13 14.87 22.89 -56.31
C GLY A 13 15.76 21.98 -57.17
N ILE A 14 16.30 20.90 -56.62
CA ILE A 14 17.13 19.92 -57.34
C ILE A 14 16.27 18.77 -57.88
N SER A 15 15.43 18.17 -57.03
CA SER A 15 14.54 17.08 -57.42
C SER A 15 13.40 16.92 -56.41
N THR A 16 12.17 16.90 -56.90
CA THR A 16 10.97 16.66 -56.08
C THR A 16 11.04 15.31 -55.33
N TRP A 17 11.73 14.31 -55.91
CA TRP A 17 11.89 13.00 -55.28
C TRP A 17 12.77 13.04 -54.02
N LEU A 18 13.82 13.86 -54.02
CA LEU A 18 14.69 14.05 -52.86
C LEU A 18 13.93 14.73 -51.71
N GLY A 19 13.09 15.73 -52.03
CA GLY A 19 12.19 16.35 -51.06
C GLY A 19 11.20 15.35 -50.45
N LEU A 20 10.60 14.48 -51.27
CA LEU A 20 9.67 13.45 -50.80
C LEU A 20 10.37 12.42 -49.89
N LEU A 21 11.55 11.94 -50.27
CA LEU A 21 12.37 11.05 -49.44
C LEU A 21 12.74 11.70 -48.10
N PHE A 22 13.08 12.98 -48.11
CA PHE A 22 13.40 13.76 -46.91
C PHE A 22 12.18 13.87 -45.97
N VAL A 23 10.99 14.14 -46.50
CA VAL A 23 9.75 14.18 -45.72
C VAL A 23 9.47 12.82 -45.07
N VAL A 24 9.55 11.72 -45.84
CA VAL A 24 9.36 10.36 -45.31
C VAL A 24 10.36 10.04 -44.21
N TYR A 25 11.63 10.42 -44.40
CA TYR A 25 12.68 10.25 -43.38
C TYR A 25 12.34 11.00 -42.09
N ILE A 26 11.95 12.28 -42.17
CA ILE A 26 11.58 13.07 -40.99
C ILE A 26 10.33 12.54 -40.32
N SER A 27 9.30 12.16 -41.07
CA SER A 27 8.10 11.54 -40.51
C SER A 27 8.46 10.26 -39.77
N PHE A 28 9.26 9.38 -40.36
CA PHE A 28 9.73 8.16 -39.71
C PHE A 28 10.51 8.46 -38.43
N CYS A 29 11.48 9.39 -38.47
CA CYS A 29 12.22 9.81 -37.27
C CYS A 29 11.31 10.35 -36.17
N MET A 30 10.32 11.18 -36.51
CA MET A 30 9.36 11.72 -35.54
C MET A 30 8.48 10.62 -34.94
N PHE A 31 7.99 9.68 -35.74
CA PHE A 31 7.26 8.51 -35.25
C PHE A 31 8.12 7.63 -34.35
N CYS A 32 9.38 7.36 -34.72
CA CYS A 32 10.31 6.61 -33.89
C CYS A 32 10.57 7.30 -32.56
N VAL A 33 10.87 8.60 -32.57
CA VAL A 33 11.13 9.37 -31.35
C VAL A 33 9.88 9.40 -30.47
N LEU A 34 8.70 9.65 -31.03
CA LEU A 34 7.45 9.63 -30.28
C LEU A 34 7.21 8.26 -29.64
N ASN A 35 7.36 7.17 -30.39
CA ASN A 35 7.16 5.81 -29.88
C ASN A 35 8.18 5.44 -28.80
N ILE A 36 9.44 5.86 -28.93
CA ILE A 36 10.46 5.66 -27.89
C ILE A 36 10.06 6.41 -26.61
N ILE A 37 9.69 7.67 -26.74
CA ILE A 37 9.28 8.50 -25.60
C ILE A 37 8.03 7.92 -24.93
N THR A 38 7.01 7.54 -25.70
CA THR A 38 5.81 6.87 -25.19
C THR A 38 6.17 5.56 -24.50
N GLY A 39 7.09 4.77 -25.07
CA GLY A 39 7.57 3.54 -24.43
C GLY A 39 8.17 3.78 -23.05
N ILE A 40 9.02 4.80 -22.91
CA ILE A 40 9.61 5.19 -21.62
C ILE A 40 8.53 5.62 -20.63
N PHE A 41 7.58 6.46 -21.05
CA PHE A 41 6.52 6.92 -20.16
C PHE A 41 5.59 5.78 -19.71
N VAL A 42 5.31 4.81 -20.59
CA VAL A 42 4.50 3.63 -20.22
C VAL A 42 5.26 2.76 -19.21
N ASP A 43 6.56 2.57 -19.41
CA ASP A 43 7.41 1.80 -18.48
C ASP A 43 7.50 2.46 -17.10
N GLU A 44 7.68 3.79 -17.07
CA GLU A 44 7.69 4.58 -15.83
C GLU A 44 6.33 4.54 -15.13
N ALA A 45 5.24 4.74 -15.86
CA ALA A 45 3.88 4.66 -15.30
C ALA A 45 3.57 3.24 -14.75
N SER A 46 4.03 2.20 -15.43
CA SER A 46 3.86 0.81 -14.98
C SER A 46 4.69 0.52 -13.72
N THR A 47 5.92 1.03 -13.66
CA THR A 47 6.80 0.85 -12.50
C THR A 47 6.24 1.60 -11.29
N MET A 48 5.79 2.84 -11.47
CA MET A 48 5.15 3.62 -10.40
C MET A 48 3.90 2.92 -9.84
N ALA A 49 3.08 2.32 -10.71
CA ALA A 49 1.90 1.57 -10.27
C ALA A 49 2.28 0.32 -9.45
N ALA A 50 3.34 -0.39 -9.84
CA ALA A 50 3.83 -1.55 -9.10
C ALA A 50 4.44 -1.15 -7.74
N GLU A 51 5.22 -0.06 -7.68
CA GLU A 51 5.79 0.45 -6.43
C GLU A 51 4.71 0.90 -5.44
N ASP A 52 3.60 1.48 -5.93
CA ASP A 52 2.49 1.89 -5.06
C ASP A 52 1.80 0.67 -4.41
N GLU A 53 1.58 -0.40 -5.17
CA GLU A 53 1.03 -1.66 -4.64
C GLU A 53 1.96 -2.28 -3.57
N ASP A 54 3.25 -2.39 -3.87
CA ASP A 54 4.24 -2.92 -2.93
C ASP A 54 4.37 -2.06 -1.66
N ASN A 55 4.33 -0.73 -1.80
CA ASN A 55 4.37 0.19 -0.68
C ASN A 55 3.09 0.07 0.18
N MET A 56 1.91 -0.05 -0.42
CA MET A 56 0.66 -0.30 0.31
C MET A 56 0.74 -1.59 1.12
N LEU A 57 1.16 -2.71 0.49
CA LEU A 57 1.32 -3.99 1.17
C LEU A 57 2.32 -3.90 2.33
N PHE A 58 3.46 -3.25 2.11
CA PHE A 58 4.46 -3.05 3.15
C PHE A 58 3.92 -2.21 4.31
N HIS A 59 3.15 -1.16 4.04
CA HIS A 59 2.51 -0.34 5.06
C HIS A 59 1.49 -1.13 5.90
N GLU A 60 0.66 -1.98 5.27
CA GLU A 60 -0.28 -2.85 6.00
C GLU A 60 0.45 -3.87 6.87
N MET A 61 1.49 -4.51 6.35
CA MET A 61 2.32 -5.44 7.13
C MET A 61 2.97 -4.75 8.34
N GLN A 62 3.43 -3.50 8.19
CA GLN A 62 3.97 -2.73 9.30
C GLN A 62 2.93 -2.38 10.35
N LYS A 63 1.72 -1.98 9.94
CA LYS A 63 0.60 -1.74 10.88
C LYS A 63 0.29 -3.00 11.68
N ARG A 64 0.14 -4.14 11.02
CA ARG A 64 -0.12 -5.43 11.69
C ARG A 64 1.02 -5.81 12.65
N LYS A 65 2.28 -5.65 12.25
CA LYS A 65 3.44 -5.92 13.14
C LYS A 65 3.49 -5.00 14.36
N ARG A 66 3.16 -3.71 14.19
CA ARG A 66 3.10 -2.75 15.30
C ARG A 66 2.00 -3.15 16.28
N PHE A 67 0.82 -3.46 15.77
CA PHE A 67 -0.30 -3.94 16.56
C PHE A 67 0.09 -5.16 17.39
N VAL A 68 0.60 -6.24 16.77
CA VAL A 68 1.00 -7.45 17.48
C VAL A 68 2.02 -7.16 18.59
N ARG A 69 2.93 -6.19 18.37
CA ARG A 69 3.89 -5.77 19.40
C ARG A 69 3.21 -5.05 20.56
N GLU A 70 2.32 -4.11 20.28
CA GLU A 70 1.62 -3.31 21.29
C GLU A 70 0.66 -4.18 22.12
N VAL A 71 -0.03 -5.09 21.45
CA VAL A 71 -0.85 -6.13 22.09
C VAL A 71 0.00 -6.99 22.99
N ARG A 72 1.14 -7.51 22.50
CA ARG A 72 2.03 -8.33 23.32
C ARG A 72 2.55 -7.60 24.55
N GLN A 73 2.84 -6.31 24.41
CA GLN A 73 3.19 -5.47 25.55
C GLN A 73 2.02 -5.36 26.53
N PHE A 74 0.82 -5.10 26.02
CA PHE A 74 -0.38 -4.97 26.83
C PHE A 74 -0.72 -6.28 27.57
N PHE A 75 -0.65 -7.41 26.90
CA PHE A 75 -0.81 -8.74 27.51
C PHE A 75 0.17 -8.93 28.67
N GLY A 76 1.46 -8.60 28.49
CA GLY A 76 2.43 -8.69 29.57
C GLY A 76 2.20 -7.72 30.74
N GLU A 77 1.47 -6.62 30.51
CA GLU A 77 1.08 -5.66 31.56
C GLU A 77 -0.25 -6.01 32.25
N ALA A 78 -1.11 -6.78 31.58
CA ALA A 78 -2.47 -7.13 31.99
C ALA A 78 -2.56 -8.52 32.64
N ASP A 79 -1.73 -9.47 32.18
CA ASP A 79 -1.57 -10.81 32.74
C ASP A 79 -0.97 -10.71 34.15
N THR A 80 -1.86 -10.65 35.15
CA THR A 80 -1.45 -10.50 36.56
C THR A 80 -1.17 -11.84 37.22
N ASP A 81 -1.72 -12.92 36.69
CA ASP A 81 -1.51 -14.28 37.19
C ASP A 81 -0.31 -14.99 36.52
N GLY A 82 0.24 -14.41 35.45
CA GLY A 82 1.38 -14.95 34.70
C GLY A 82 1.00 -16.20 33.90
N SER A 83 -0.28 -16.39 33.59
CA SER A 83 -0.79 -17.54 32.85
C SER A 83 -0.41 -17.51 31.37
N GLY A 84 -0.03 -16.35 30.84
CA GLY A 84 0.19 -16.13 29.42
C GLY A 84 -1.10 -16.01 28.60
N GLN A 85 -2.24 -15.94 29.26
CA GLN A 85 -3.58 -15.78 28.68
C GLN A 85 -4.30 -14.63 29.39
N LEU A 86 -5.33 -14.08 28.77
CA LEU A 86 -6.09 -12.98 29.34
C LEU A 86 -7.52 -13.42 29.63
N SER A 87 -7.91 -13.42 30.90
CA SER A 87 -9.30 -13.66 31.30
C SER A 87 -10.21 -12.51 30.90
N TYR A 88 -11.53 -12.75 30.83
CA TYR A 88 -12.51 -11.70 30.56
C TYR A 88 -12.43 -10.56 31.58
N GLU A 89 -12.21 -10.88 32.85
CA GLU A 89 -12.08 -9.89 33.92
C GLU A 89 -10.86 -8.98 33.72
N GLU A 90 -9.70 -9.57 33.40
CA GLU A 90 -8.47 -8.82 33.10
C GLU A 90 -8.59 -7.99 31.83
N PHE A 91 -9.24 -8.54 30.80
CA PHE A 91 -9.54 -7.81 29.58
C PHE A 91 -10.48 -6.63 29.86
N ALA A 92 -11.58 -6.84 30.59
CA ALA A 92 -12.58 -5.82 30.86
C ALA A 92 -12.02 -4.67 31.71
N GLU A 93 -11.16 -4.97 32.70
CA GLU A 93 -10.48 -3.94 33.49
C GLU A 93 -9.55 -3.09 32.61
N ARG A 94 -8.82 -3.74 31.70
CA ARG A 94 -7.82 -3.05 30.88
C ARG A 94 -8.36 -2.46 29.58
N ALA A 95 -9.51 -2.92 29.09
CA ALA A 95 -10.26 -2.31 27.98
C ALA A 95 -10.80 -0.92 28.33
N GLN A 96 -10.87 -0.56 29.62
CA GLN A 96 -11.15 0.81 30.05
C GLN A 96 -9.96 1.76 29.87
N ASN A 97 -8.76 1.24 29.57
CA ASN A 97 -7.59 2.07 29.33
C ASN A 97 -7.69 2.72 27.95
N VAL A 98 -7.58 4.05 27.90
CA VAL A 98 -7.55 4.86 26.68
C VAL A 98 -6.55 4.31 25.64
N ARG A 99 -5.40 3.80 26.08
CA ARG A 99 -4.38 3.27 25.17
C ARG A 99 -4.85 2.01 24.43
N MET A 100 -5.61 1.15 25.10
CA MET A 100 -6.18 -0.06 24.49
C MET A 100 -7.34 0.27 23.55
N GLN A 101 -8.15 1.27 23.91
CA GLN A 101 -9.24 1.76 23.06
C GLN A 101 -8.71 2.35 21.76
N ILE A 102 -7.68 3.20 21.82
CA ILE A 102 -7.04 3.77 20.62
C ILE A 102 -6.43 2.65 19.76
N LEU A 103 -5.78 1.66 20.37
CA LEU A 103 -5.17 0.54 19.64
C LEU A 103 -6.21 -0.30 18.90
N LEU A 104 -7.36 -0.55 19.51
CA LEU A 104 -8.45 -1.30 18.89
C LEU A 104 -9.23 -0.47 17.86
N GLU A 105 -9.38 0.84 18.08
CA GLU A 105 -9.93 1.77 17.10
C GLU A 105 -9.04 1.87 15.83
N ASP A 106 -7.72 1.83 15.98
CA ASP A 106 -6.76 1.76 14.86
C ASP A 106 -6.95 0.50 13.99
N LEU A 107 -7.59 -0.55 14.53
CA LEU A 107 -7.99 -1.77 13.79
C LEU A 107 -9.44 -1.75 13.31
N GLY A 108 -10.18 -0.67 13.55
CA GLY A 108 -11.59 -0.56 13.21
C GLY A 108 -12.53 -1.31 14.16
N ILE A 109 -12.04 -1.68 15.35
CA ILE A 109 -12.84 -2.32 16.40
C ILE A 109 -13.30 -1.26 17.39
N ASP A 110 -14.59 -0.94 17.34
CA ASP A 110 -15.20 0.00 18.28
C ASP A 110 -15.65 -0.71 19.57
N ILE A 111 -14.77 -0.69 20.58
CA ILE A 111 -15.12 -1.23 21.92
C ILE A 111 -16.25 -0.44 22.56
N ILE A 112 -16.34 0.87 22.31
CA ILE A 112 -17.30 1.76 22.95
C ILE A 112 -18.71 1.47 22.41
N GLY A 113 -18.83 1.26 21.09
CA GLY A 113 -20.08 0.92 20.43
C GLY A 113 -20.50 -0.53 20.61
N CYS A 114 -19.56 -1.49 20.55
CA CYS A 114 -19.87 -2.92 20.59
C CYS A 114 -19.90 -3.51 22.00
N GLY A 115 -19.25 -2.86 22.98
CA GLY A 115 -19.09 -3.36 24.33
C GLY A 115 -17.93 -4.36 24.47
N PRO A 116 -17.24 -4.40 25.62
CA PRO A 116 -16.03 -5.19 25.82
C PRO A 116 -16.27 -6.70 25.69
N ARG A 117 -17.48 -7.19 25.98
CA ARG A 117 -17.87 -8.59 25.82
C ARG A 117 -17.83 -9.04 24.37
N ASN A 118 -18.44 -8.28 23.45
CA ASN A 118 -18.47 -8.65 22.04
C ASN A 118 -17.07 -8.59 21.40
N VAL A 119 -16.21 -7.68 21.87
CA VAL A 119 -14.82 -7.62 21.41
C VAL A 119 -14.02 -8.80 21.95
N PHE A 120 -14.25 -9.20 23.21
CA PHE A 120 -13.63 -10.38 23.79
C PHE A 120 -14.02 -11.65 23.01
N ASP A 121 -15.32 -11.84 22.76
CA ASP A 121 -15.85 -12.98 22.01
C ASP A 121 -15.38 -12.99 20.54
N LEU A 122 -14.99 -11.82 19.98
CA LEU A 122 -14.41 -11.72 18.64
C LEU A 122 -12.96 -12.25 18.59
N PHE A 123 -12.23 -12.17 19.71
CA PHE A 123 -10.86 -12.67 19.81
C PHE A 123 -10.79 -14.10 20.38
N ASP A 124 -11.74 -14.50 21.21
CA ASP A 124 -11.88 -15.86 21.77
C ASP A 124 -12.47 -16.81 20.72
N ALA A 125 -11.66 -17.16 19.71
CA ALA A 125 -12.10 -17.98 18.59
C ALA A 125 -12.35 -19.45 18.97
N ASP A 126 -11.79 -19.91 20.09
CA ASP A 126 -11.94 -21.27 20.59
C ASP A 126 -12.98 -21.42 21.72
N ASP A 127 -13.66 -20.32 22.09
CA ASP A 127 -14.61 -20.24 23.20
C ASP A 127 -14.02 -20.78 24.52
N SER A 128 -12.71 -20.66 24.72
CA SER A 128 -12.04 -21.12 25.94
C SER A 128 -12.36 -20.25 27.16
N GLY A 129 -12.89 -19.04 26.94
CA GLY A 129 -13.13 -18.05 27.97
C GLY A 129 -11.87 -17.29 28.38
N THR A 130 -10.76 -17.49 27.66
CA THR A 130 -9.49 -16.81 27.87
C THR A 130 -8.84 -16.52 26.52
N ILE A 131 -8.37 -15.30 26.29
CA ILE A 131 -7.70 -15.00 25.01
C ILE A 131 -6.23 -15.36 25.13
N ALA A 132 -5.74 -16.27 24.29
CA ALA A 132 -4.32 -16.52 24.16
C ALA A 132 -3.67 -15.50 23.20
N ILE A 133 -2.39 -15.19 23.42
CA ILE A 133 -1.68 -14.23 22.55
C ILE A 133 -1.67 -14.64 21.07
N GLY A 134 -1.73 -15.95 20.80
CA GLY A 134 -1.79 -16.49 19.44
C GLY A 134 -3.13 -16.25 18.75
N GLU A 135 -4.22 -16.21 19.51
CA GLU A 135 -5.57 -15.96 18.98
C GLU A 135 -5.73 -14.50 18.56
N PHE A 136 -5.15 -13.58 19.35
CA PHE A 136 -5.10 -12.17 18.98
C PHE A 136 -4.32 -11.88 17.69
N THR A 137 -3.40 -12.77 17.31
CA THR A 137 -2.67 -12.65 16.03
C THR A 137 -3.37 -13.33 14.85
N SER A 138 -4.32 -14.23 15.16
CA SER A 138 -5.03 -15.07 14.18
C SER A 138 -6.39 -14.48 13.78
N ALA A 139 -7.00 -13.66 14.66
CA ALA A 139 -8.10 -12.75 14.31
C ALA A 139 -7.62 -11.64 13.35
#